data_AF-A0A967PG02-F1
#
_entry.id   AF-A0A967PG02-F1
#
_cell.length_a   1.000
_cell.length_b   1.000
_cell.length_c   1.000
_cell.angle_alpha   90.00
_cell.angle_beta   90.00
_cell.angle_gamma   90.00
#
_symmetry.space_group_name_H-M   'P 1'
#
loop_
_entity.id
_entity.type
_entity.pdbx_description
1 polymer ?
#
loop_
_entity_poly.entity_id
_entity_poly.type
_entity_poly.pdbx_seq_one_letter_code
_entity_poly.pdbx_strand_id
1 'polypeptide(L)'
;MYVADAAGKVVSTSTPAGGAPARRLPQGILDHLGPMRVPGEVVFTDAVSDAGGDPAIYMALPVDGGRLALGALDTGYLRELQGSIAFGEAGHAAIV
;
A
#
# COMPACT_ATOMS: atom_id res chain seq x y z
N MET A 1 0.82 7.27 5.33
CA MET A 1 -0.12 6.40 6.06
C MET A 1 -1.47 7.11 6.18
N TYR A 2 -2.54 6.37 6.00
CA TYR A 2 -3.93 6.81 6.02
C TYR A 2 -4.67 6.03 7.10
N VAL A 3 -5.73 6.60 7.67
CA VAL A 3 -6.74 5.84 8.41
C VAL A 3 -8.04 6.06 7.68
N ALA A 4 -8.72 4.98 7.30
CA ALA A 4 -10.01 5.01 6.63
C ALA A 4 -11.08 4.36 7.50
N ASP A 5 -12.32 4.82 7.36
CA ASP A 5 -13.48 4.16 7.95
C ASP A 5 -13.93 2.93 7.14
N ALA A 6 -14.96 2.24 7.63
CA ALA A 6 -15.50 1.05 6.98
C ALA A 6 -16.00 1.29 5.55
N ALA A 7 -16.34 2.54 5.20
CA ALA A 7 -16.78 2.98 3.88
C ALA A 7 -15.62 3.47 2.99
N GLY A 8 -14.36 3.34 3.45
CA GLY A 8 -13.18 3.72 2.69
C GLY A 8 -12.92 5.23 2.64
N LYS A 9 -13.64 6.03 3.45
CA LYS A 9 -13.37 7.46 3.58
C LYS A 9 -12.16 7.65 4.48
N VAL A 10 -11.19 8.41 3.99
CA VAL A 10 -9.99 8.74 4.77
C VAL A 10 -10.36 9.72 5.90
N VAL A 11 -10.16 9.30 7.14
CA VAL A 11 -10.44 10.05 8.38
C VAL A 11 -9.19 10.64 9.02
N SER A 12 -8.01 10.13 8.69
CA SER A 12 -6.72 10.69 9.12
C SER A 12 -5.61 10.39 8.12
N THR A 13 -4.62 11.29 8.01
CA THR A 13 -3.46 11.15 7.12
C THR A 13 -2.18 11.56 7.85
N SER A 14 -1.15 10.74 7.76
CA SER A 14 0.23 11.13 8.03
C SER A 14 1.06 10.86 6.78
N THR A 15 1.34 11.91 6.01
CA THR A 15 2.22 11.80 4.84
C THR A 15 3.65 12.09 5.29
N PRO A 16 4.62 11.19 5.07
CA PRO A 16 6.00 11.63 4.92
C PRO A 16 6.04 12.48 3.65
N ALA A 17 6.50 13.73 3.77
CA ALA A 17 6.70 14.75 2.73
C ALA A 17 6.28 14.40 1.28
N GLY A 18 5.23 15.09 0.77
CA GLY A 18 5.15 15.44 -0.66
C GLY A 18 3.93 14.95 -1.45
N GLY A 19 3.24 13.89 -1.03
CA GLY A 19 2.04 13.40 -1.73
C GLY A 19 0.74 14.03 -1.23
N ALA A 20 -0.10 14.57 -2.11
CA ALA A 20 -1.45 14.99 -1.72
C ALA A 20 -2.26 13.77 -1.24
N PRO A 21 -2.85 13.79 -0.04
CA PRO A 21 -3.57 12.62 0.47
C PRO A 21 -4.79 12.34 -0.41
N ALA A 22 -4.90 11.12 -0.93
CA ALA A 22 -6.10 10.67 -1.62
C ALA A 22 -7.29 10.80 -0.67
N ARG A 23 -8.32 11.59 -1.02
CA ARG A 23 -9.50 11.83 -0.17
C ARG A 23 -10.34 10.56 0.05
N ARG A 24 -10.18 9.57 -0.83
CA ARG A 24 -10.84 8.27 -0.81
C ARG A 24 -9.92 7.25 -1.46
N LEU A 25 -9.94 6.03 -0.94
CA LEU A 25 -9.23 4.92 -1.53
C LEU A 25 -9.98 4.45 -2.79
N PRO A 26 -9.27 4.08 -3.87
CA PRO A 26 -9.90 3.41 -5.01
C PRO A 26 -10.70 2.18 -4.56
N GLN A 27 -11.91 2.03 -5.11
CA GLN A 27 -12.83 0.95 -4.70
C GLN A 27 -12.22 -0.44 -4.89
N GLY A 28 -11.47 -0.66 -5.98
CA GLY A 28 -10.80 -1.93 -6.23
C GLY A 28 -9.81 -2.33 -5.11
N ILE A 29 -9.16 -1.35 -4.46
CA ILE A 29 -8.27 -1.62 -3.31
C ILE A 29 -9.11 -2.04 -2.10
N LEU A 30 -10.25 -1.39 -1.86
CA LEU A 30 -11.15 -1.78 -0.77
C LEU A 30 -11.69 -3.20 -0.96
N ASP A 31 -11.95 -3.59 -2.20
CA ASP A 31 -12.44 -4.92 -2.55
C ASP A 31 -11.37 -5.99 -2.28
N HIS A 32 -10.09 -5.69 -2.57
CA HIS A 32 -8.97 -6.56 -2.18
C HIS A 32 -8.81 -6.68 -0.66
N LEU A 33 -9.02 -5.58 0.08
CA LEU A 33 -8.81 -5.54 1.53
C LEU A 33 -10.01 -6.04 2.35
N GLY A 34 -11.20 -6.10 1.77
CA GLY A 34 -12.43 -6.54 2.43
C GLY A 34 -12.33 -7.95 3.04
N PRO A 35 -11.85 -8.97 2.29
CA PRO A 35 -11.66 -10.34 2.79
C PRO A 35 -10.58 -10.46 3.88
N MET A 36 -9.68 -9.49 4.00
CA MET A 36 -8.46 -9.58 4.80
C MET A 36 -8.56 -8.85 6.16
N ARG A 37 -9.79 -8.61 6.65
CA ARG A 37 -10.03 -7.87 7.91
C ARG A 37 -9.94 -8.76 9.16
N VAL A 38 -8.82 -9.45 9.36
CA VAL A 38 -8.56 -10.18 10.61
C VAL A 38 -8.04 -9.18 11.66
N PRO A 39 -8.74 -9.00 12.80
CA PRO A 39 -8.32 -8.02 13.80
C PRO A 39 -6.90 -8.26 14.31
N GLY A 40 -6.07 -7.21 14.29
CA GLY A 40 -4.69 -7.26 14.78
C GLY A 40 -3.67 -7.85 13.79
N GLU A 41 -4.09 -8.27 12.60
CA GLU A 41 -3.19 -8.77 11.55
C GLU A 41 -2.93 -7.68 10.52
N VAL A 42 -1.67 -7.51 10.14
CA VAL A 42 -1.30 -6.66 9.00
C VAL A 42 -1.40 -7.51 7.74
N VAL A 43 -2.18 -7.04 6.78
CA VAL A 43 -2.38 -7.71 5.50
C VAL A 43 -1.83 -6.86 4.38
N PHE A 44 -1.26 -7.53 3.38
CA PHE A 44 -0.65 -6.90 2.22
C PHE A 44 -1.46 -7.25 0.99
N THR A 45 -1.60 -6.30 0.06
CA THR A 45 -2.06 -6.61 -1.29
C THR A 45 -0.91 -7.17 -2.12
N ASP A 46 -1.23 -7.81 -3.23
CA ASP A 46 -0.29 -7.90 -4.35
C ASP A 46 0.03 -6.50 -4.89
N ALA A 47 0.97 -6.41 -5.83
CA ALA A 47 1.21 -5.17 -6.56
C ALA A 47 -0.04 -4.77 -7.35
N VAL A 48 -0.62 -3.63 -7.01
CA VAL A 48 -1.81 -3.06 -7.64
C VAL A 48 -1.53 -1.62 -8.07
N SER A 49 -2.27 -1.10 -9.04
CA SER A 49 -2.13 0.30 -9.43
C SER A 49 -2.70 1.23 -8.37
N ASP A 50 -1.95 2.29 -8.05
CA ASP A 50 -2.43 3.38 -7.22
C ASP A 50 -3.37 4.33 -7.99
N ALA A 51 -3.73 5.46 -7.38
CA ALA A 51 -4.61 6.44 -8.00
C ALA A 51 -3.97 7.19 -9.20
N GLY A 52 -2.64 7.21 -9.29
CA GLY A 52 -1.87 7.73 -10.42
C GLY A 52 -1.62 6.70 -11.53
N GLY A 53 -1.89 5.43 -11.26
CA GLY A 53 -1.61 4.31 -12.17
C GLY A 53 -0.27 3.63 -11.92
N ASP A 54 0.50 4.09 -10.93
CA ASP A 54 1.80 3.55 -10.59
C ASP A 54 1.65 2.26 -9.76
N PRO A 55 2.53 1.26 -9.92
CA PRO A 55 2.48 0.06 -9.10
C PRO A 55 2.78 0.37 -7.63
N ALA A 56 1.92 -0.13 -6.75
CA ALA A 56 2.01 0.04 -5.31
C ALA A 56 1.57 -1.22 -4.57
N ILE A 57 2.13 -1.41 -3.38
CA ILE A 57 1.71 -2.44 -2.43
C ILE A 57 1.01 -1.73 -1.28
N TYR A 58 -0.21 -2.15 -0.97
CA TYR A 58 -0.97 -1.60 0.15
C TYR A 58 -0.86 -2.51 1.37
N MET A 59 -0.61 -1.89 2.52
CA MET A 59 -0.67 -2.52 3.83
C MET A 59 -1.94 -2.07 4.52
N ALA A 60 -2.77 -3.00 4.99
CA ALA A 60 -3.92 -2.67 5.82
C ALA A 60 -3.81 -3.32 7.19
N LEU A 61 -4.19 -2.56 8.21
CA LEU A 61 -4.29 -3.03 9.59
C LEU A 61 -5.68 -2.63 10.11
N PRO A 62 -6.56 -3.60 10.42
CA PRO A 62 -7.79 -3.32 11.14
C PRO A 62 -7.49 -2.70 12.50
N VAL A 63 -8.14 -1.58 12.80
CA VAL A 63 -8.05 -0.88 14.08
C VAL A 63 -9.44 -0.68 14.67
N ASP A 64 -9.51 -0.39 15.97
CA ASP A 64 -10.76 -0.34 16.71
C ASP A 64 -11.82 0.59 16.10
N GLY A 65 -13.08 0.15 16.20
CA GLY A 65 -14.24 0.86 15.68
C GLY A 65 -14.49 0.63 14.18
N GLY A 66 -14.06 -0.51 13.63
CA GLY A 66 -14.30 -0.87 12.23
C GLY A 66 -13.50 -0.02 11.24
N ARG A 67 -12.37 0.53 11.67
CA ARG A 67 -11.49 1.37 10.86
C ARG A 67 -10.31 0.56 10.34
N LEU A 68 -9.65 1.07 9.31
CA LEU A 68 -8.46 0.49 8.71
C LEU A 68 -7.34 1.54 8.70
N ALA A 69 -6.22 1.24 9.33
CA ALA A 69 -4.97 1.94 9.07
C ALA A 69 -4.35 1.39 7.78
N LEU A 70 -3.90 2.27 6.89
CA LEU A 70 -3.45 1.94 5.55
C LEU A 70 -2.10 2.58 5.25
N GLY A 71 -1.13 1.75 4.89
CA GLY A 71 0.11 2.16 4.24
C GLY A 71 0.01 1.93 2.74
N ALA A 72 0.62 2.82 1.97
CA ALA A 72 0.92 2.56 0.57
C ALA A 72 2.43 2.60 0.44
N LEU A 73 3.00 1.58 -0.19
CA LEU A 73 4.40 1.49 -0.53
C LEU A 73 4.52 1.59 -2.05
N ASP A 74 5.19 2.64 -2.53
CA ASP A 74 5.57 2.67 -3.94
C ASP A 74 6.61 1.57 -4.22
N THR A 75 6.57 0.99 -5.42
CA THR A 75 7.59 0.00 -5.81
C THR A 75 8.85 0.66 -6.37
N GLY A 76 8.90 1.99 -6.46
CA GLY A 76 10.04 2.74 -6.98
C GLY A 76 11.28 2.50 -6.14
N TYR A 77 11.16 2.67 -4.82
CA TYR A 77 12.23 2.36 -3.88
C TYR A 77 12.69 0.88 -3.97
N LEU A 78 11.76 -0.06 -4.10
CA LEU A 78 12.08 -1.49 -4.22
C LEU A 78 12.86 -1.78 -5.51
N ARG A 79 12.48 -1.14 -6.62
CA ARG A 79 13.15 -1.26 -7.90
C ARG A 79 14.57 -0.68 -7.85
N GLU A 80 14.75 0.48 -7.24
CA GLU A 80 16.06 1.08 -7.04
C GLU A 80 16.96 0.18 -6.18
N LEU A 81 16.41 -0.36 -5.09
CA LEU A 81 17.13 -1.27 -4.21
C LEU A 81 17.52 -2.56 -4.95
N GLN A 82 16.61 -3.17 -5.71
CA GLN A 82 16.92 -4.35 -6.54
C GLN A 82 18.04 -4.08 -7.55
N GLY A 83 18.02 -2.90 -8.19
CA GLY A 83 19.07 -2.48 -9.13
C GLY A 83 20.43 -2.23 -8.48
N SER A 84 20.48 -1.98 -7.18
CA SER A 84 21.74 -1.80 -6.43
C SER A 84 22.48 -3.12 -6.18
N ILE A 85 21.80 -4.26 -6.33
CA ILE A 85 22.39 -5.59 -6.11
C ILE A 85 22.98 -6.09 -7.43
N ALA A 86 24.32 -6.14 -7.50
CA ALA A 86 25.03 -6.58 -8.71
C ALA A 86 25.26 -8.11 -8.72
N PHE A 87 24.86 -8.78 -9.81
CA PHE A 87 25.04 -10.21 -10.04
C PHE A 87 25.82 -10.48 -11.35
N GLY A 88 27.01 -9.89 -11.49
CA GLY A 88 27.76 -9.93 -12.76
C GLY A 88 27.06 -9.15 -13.88
N GLU A 89 27.50 -9.32 -15.14
CA GLU A 89 27.05 -8.48 -16.27
C GLU A 89 25.56 -8.60 -16.64
N ALA A 90 24.88 -9.69 -16.27
CA ALA A 90 23.51 -9.96 -16.73
C ALA A 90 22.52 -10.38 -15.61
N GLY A 91 22.94 -10.39 -14.35
CA GLY A 91 22.07 -10.86 -13.26
C GLY A 91 21.15 -9.78 -12.68
N HIS A 92 20.03 -10.20 -12.10
CA HIS A 92 18.96 -9.34 -11.60
C HIS A 92 18.39 -9.87 -10.26
N ALA A 93 17.94 -8.97 -9.39
CA ALA A 93 17.10 -9.29 -8.24
C ALA A 93 15.62 -9.01 -8.54
N ALA A 94 14.73 -9.85 -8.01
CA ALA A 94 13.29 -9.66 -8.07
C ALA A 94 12.65 -10.05 -6.73
N ILE A 95 11.56 -9.37 -6.40
CA ILE A 95 10.61 -9.79 -5.36
C ILE A 95 9.42 -10.39 -6.13
N VAL A 96 9.08 -11.63 -5.81
CA VAL A 96 8.02 -12.41 -6.47
C VAL A 96 6.98 -12.87 -5.46
#